data_AF-A0A1G1MAV3-F1
#
_entry.id   AF-A0A1G1MAV3-F1
#
_cell.length_a   1.000
_cell.length_b   1.000
_cell.length_c   1.000
_cell.angle_alpha   90.00
_cell.angle_beta   90.00
_cell.angle_gamma   90.00
#
_symmetry.space_group_name_H-M   'P 1'
#
loop_
_entity.id
_entity.type
_entity.pdbx_description
1 polymer ?
#
loop_
_entity_poly.entity_id
_entity_poly.type
_entity_poly.pdbx_seq_one_letter_code
_entity_poly.pdbx_strand_id
1 'polypeptide(L)'
;MRCSVGKMKLFAVGALLSVTLASCAFHSSSRSFGPYSEAENFYKNGNYPKAIEKYREYLAVNPQGNLAAIAEYYVAKSLVASGDTAKAIESFKQVVVQYPQTSWADFAEEQLELLQAPVKS
;
A
#
# COMPACT_ATOMS: atom_id res chain seq x y z
N MET A 1 22.29 34.58 27.73
CA MET A 1 23.20 33.69 28.48
C MET A 1 24.00 32.87 27.47
N ARG A 2 25.33 33.00 27.51
CA ARG A 2 26.31 32.51 26.51
C ARG A 2 26.94 31.19 26.99
N CYS A 3 27.41 30.38 26.04
CA CYS A 3 28.78 29.82 25.93
C CYS A 3 28.76 28.75 24.82
N SER A 4 29.33 28.98 23.63
CA SER A 4 30.75 29.04 23.25
C SER A 4 31.48 27.70 23.28
N VAL A 5 31.73 27.19 22.06
CA VAL A 5 32.79 26.31 21.53
C VAL A 5 33.74 25.62 22.51
N GLY A 6 33.89 24.30 22.38
CA GLY A 6 35.02 23.54 22.92
C GLY A 6 35.34 22.30 22.08
N LYS A 7 36.40 22.35 21.28
CA LYS A 7 36.98 21.17 20.61
C LYS A 7 37.64 20.30 21.70
N MET A 8 37.01 19.20 22.09
CA MET A 8 37.54 18.31 23.14
C MET A 8 38.54 17.33 22.53
N LYS A 9 39.82 17.52 22.84
CA LYS A 9 40.90 16.56 22.55
C LYS A 9 40.83 15.39 23.53
N LEU A 10 41.07 14.22 22.95
CA LEU A 10 41.28 12.90 23.56
C LEU A 10 42.40 12.93 24.63
N PHE A 11 42.15 12.38 25.81
CA PHE A 11 43.19 11.78 26.66
C PHE A 11 42.64 10.54 27.35
N ALA A 12 43.52 9.55 27.44
CA ALA A 12 43.25 8.14 27.64
C ALA A 12 43.24 7.70 29.12
N VAL A 13 42.94 6.40 29.28
CA VAL A 13 43.29 5.49 30.38
C VAL A 13 42.17 5.26 31.40
N GLY A 14 41.72 3.99 31.48
CA GLY A 14 41.21 3.42 32.72
C GLY A 14 39.95 2.56 32.59
N ALA A 15 40.16 1.24 32.49
CA ALA A 15 39.36 0.15 33.05
C ALA A 15 37.87 -0.03 32.69
N LEU A 16 37.53 -1.31 32.48
CA LEU A 16 36.20 -1.92 32.36
C LEU A 16 35.53 -1.80 30.97
N LEU A 17 35.64 -2.89 30.22
CA LEU A 17 35.06 -3.15 28.91
C LEU A 17 33.55 -2.85 28.88
N SER A 18 33.22 -1.64 28.43
CA SER A 18 32.13 -1.28 27.52
C SER A 18 30.91 -2.22 27.53
N VAL A 19 30.05 -2.06 28.53
CA VAL A 19 28.62 -2.35 28.38
C VAL A 19 28.06 -1.30 27.41
N THR A 20 27.25 -1.75 26.44
CA THR A 20 26.41 -0.96 25.51
C THR A 20 27.00 -0.48 24.18
N LEU A 21 27.59 -1.36 23.37
CA LEU A 21 27.64 -1.10 21.92
C LEU A 21 26.51 -1.86 21.21
N ALA A 22 25.50 -1.07 20.91
CA ALA A 22 24.45 -1.31 19.94
C ALA A 22 23.60 -2.55 20.23
N SER A 23 22.51 -2.32 20.96
CA SER A 23 21.24 -2.93 20.60
C SER A 23 21.21 -3.06 19.09
N CYS A 24 21.06 -4.29 18.58
CA CYS A 24 20.51 -4.47 17.26
C CYS A 24 19.21 -3.67 17.30
N ALA A 25 19.26 -2.43 16.81
CA ALA A 25 18.09 -1.62 16.59
C ALA A 25 17.33 -2.45 15.58
N PHE A 26 16.39 -3.21 16.15
CA PHE A 26 15.28 -3.89 15.56
C PHE A 26 15.00 -3.27 14.20
N HIS A 27 15.69 -3.77 13.17
CA HIS A 27 15.36 -3.45 11.81
C HIS A 27 14.09 -4.26 11.63
N SER A 28 12.95 -3.68 12.01
CA SER A 28 11.67 -4.24 11.63
C SER A 28 11.69 -4.16 10.11
N SER A 29 12.13 -5.23 9.47
CA SER A 29 11.81 -5.51 8.10
C SER A 29 10.32 -5.81 8.08
N SER A 30 9.51 -4.77 8.31
CA SER A 30 8.17 -4.77 7.75
C SER A 30 8.42 -4.96 6.26
N ARG A 31 7.96 -6.10 5.71
CA ARG A 31 7.80 -6.23 4.28
C ARG A 31 6.79 -5.17 3.89
N SER A 32 7.26 -3.94 3.72
CA SER A 32 6.51 -2.87 3.13
C SER A 32 6.47 -3.22 1.66
N PHE A 33 5.30 -3.56 1.14
CA PHE A 33 5.10 -3.81 -0.30
C PHE A 33 5.15 -2.49 -1.10
N GLY A 34 5.84 -1.48 -0.55
CA GLY A 34 5.98 -0.14 -1.09
C GLY A 34 4.61 0.53 -1.25
N PRO A 35 4.27 1.04 -2.44
CA PRO A 35 3.03 1.78 -2.70
C PRO A 35 1.76 0.99 -2.34
N TYR A 36 1.78 -0.34 -2.40
CA TYR A 36 0.62 -1.17 -2.02
C TYR A 36 0.22 -0.96 -0.55
N SER A 37 1.19 -0.98 0.38
CA SER A 37 0.90 -0.80 1.81
C SER A 37 0.41 0.62 2.11
N GLU A 38 0.90 1.63 1.39
CA GLU A 38 0.37 3.00 1.47
C GLU A 38 -1.07 3.08 0.96
N ALA A 39 -1.36 2.40 -0.17
CA ALA A 39 -2.69 2.35 -0.75
C ALA A 39 -3.71 1.74 0.21
N GLU A 40 -3.36 0.64 0.88
CA GLU A 40 -4.21 0.02 1.91
C GLU A 40 -4.49 0.96 3.08
N ASN A 41 -3.50 1.72 3.52
CA ASN A 41 -3.67 2.71 4.59
C ASN A 41 -4.62 3.83 4.14
N PHE A 42 -4.45 4.36 2.94
CA PHE A 42 -5.38 5.37 2.40
C PHE A 42 -6.79 4.83 2.23
N TYR A 43 -6.94 3.59 1.74
CA TYR A 43 -8.23 2.92 1.60
C TYR A 43 -8.93 2.78 2.96
N LYS A 44 -8.22 2.28 3.98
CA LYS A 44 -8.76 2.13 5.35
C LYS A 44 -9.17 3.46 5.97
N ASN A 45 -8.45 4.53 5.64
CA ASN A 45 -8.76 5.89 6.10
C ASN A 45 -9.84 6.59 5.25
N GLY A 46 -10.44 5.90 4.28
CA GLY A 46 -11.48 6.44 3.39
C GLY A 46 -10.95 7.44 2.36
N ASN A 47 -9.63 7.62 2.24
CA ASN A 47 -9.04 8.47 1.21
C ASN A 47 -8.88 7.67 -0.09
N TYR A 48 -10.01 7.37 -0.72
CA TYR A 48 -10.07 6.56 -1.94
C TYR A 48 -9.26 7.14 -3.11
N PRO A 49 -9.22 8.48 -3.35
CA PRO A 49 -8.38 9.04 -4.41
C PRO A 49 -6.89 8.71 -4.24
N LYS A 50 -6.34 8.88 -3.03
CA LYS A 50 -4.95 8.52 -2.76
C LYS A 50 -4.71 7.02 -2.77
N ALA A 51 -5.70 6.23 -2.33
CA ALA A 51 -5.62 4.78 -2.43
C ALA A 51 -5.48 4.32 -3.88
N ILE A 52 -6.30 4.87 -4.79
CA ILE A 52 -6.22 4.58 -6.23
C ILE A 52 -4.85 4.95 -6.79
N GLU A 53 -4.36 6.16 -6.49
CA GLU A 53 -3.03 6.61 -6.93
C GLU A 53 -1.94 5.61 -6.54
N LYS A 54 -1.93 5.17 -5.28
CA LYS A 54 -0.91 4.28 -4.75
C LYS A 54 -1.04 2.83 -5.23
N TYR A 55 -2.26 2.32 -5.41
CA TYR A 55 -2.45 1.02 -6.05
C TYR A 55 -1.98 1.05 -7.52
N ARG A 56 -2.26 2.13 -8.26
CA ARG A 56 -1.79 2.27 -9.64
C ARG A 56 -0.26 2.39 -9.74
N GLU A 57 0.37 3.10 -8.80
CA GLU A 57 1.84 3.13 -8.68
C GLU A 57 2.41 1.72 -8.47
N TYR A 58 1.80 0.93 -7.58
CA TYR A 58 2.19 -0.47 -7.38
C TYR A 58 2.05 -1.30 -8.66
N LEU A 59 0.91 -1.19 -9.34
CA LEU A 59 0.58 -1.93 -10.56
C LEU A 59 1.48 -1.57 -11.75
N ALA A 60 1.96 -0.32 -11.83
CA ALA A 60 2.89 0.10 -12.87
C ALA A 60 4.22 -0.68 -12.82
N VAL A 61 4.62 -1.13 -11.64
CA VAL A 61 5.86 -1.91 -11.43
C VAL A 61 5.57 -3.41 -11.32
N ASN A 62 4.40 -3.77 -10.80
CA ASN A 62 4.00 -5.16 -10.54
C ASN A 62 2.63 -5.45 -11.19
N PRO A 63 2.55 -5.56 -12.53
CA PRO A 63 1.27 -5.69 -13.24
C PRO A 63 0.71 -7.12 -13.26
N GLN A 64 1.33 -8.07 -12.58
CA GLN A 64 1.00 -9.50 -12.68
C GLN A 64 1.03 -10.19 -11.31
N GLY A 65 0.33 -11.32 -11.23
CA GLY A 65 0.24 -12.14 -10.03
C GLY A 65 -0.85 -11.73 -9.06
N ASN A 66 -0.99 -12.50 -7.98
CA ASN A 66 -2.12 -12.36 -7.05
C ASN A 66 -2.22 -10.97 -6.41
N LEU A 67 -1.09 -10.36 -6.05
CA LEU A 67 -1.10 -9.03 -5.42
C LEU A 67 -1.47 -7.91 -6.41
N ALA A 68 -1.14 -8.08 -7.69
CA ALA A 68 -1.62 -7.19 -8.75
C ALA A 68 -3.13 -7.30 -8.95
N ALA A 69 -3.67 -8.52 -8.97
CA ALA A 69 -5.12 -8.74 -9.02
C ALA A 69 -5.85 -8.09 -7.84
N ILE A 70 -5.30 -8.23 -6.62
CA ILE A 70 -5.81 -7.57 -5.42
C ILE A 70 -5.77 -6.04 -5.59
N ALA A 71 -4.64 -5.48 -6.00
CA ALA A 71 -4.49 -4.04 -6.16
C ALA A 71 -5.50 -3.45 -7.16
N GLU A 72 -5.67 -4.06 -8.34
CA GLU A 72 -6.65 -3.59 -9.33
C GLU A 72 -8.08 -3.74 -8.83
N TYR A 73 -8.39 -4.82 -8.10
CA TYR A 73 -9.68 -4.99 -7.45
C TYR A 73 -9.96 -3.88 -6.42
N TYR A 74 -8.97 -3.50 -5.62
CA TYR A 74 -9.12 -2.40 -4.66
C TYR A 74 -9.15 -1.02 -5.32
N VAL A 75 -8.56 -0.84 -6.51
CA VAL A 75 -8.79 0.35 -7.35
C VAL A 75 -10.27 0.45 -7.72
N ALA A 76 -10.87 -0.64 -8.23
CA ALA A 76 -12.28 -0.68 -8.57
C ALA A 76 -13.18 -0.38 -7.36
N LYS A 77 -12.91 -1.02 -6.21
CA LYS A 77 -13.65 -0.74 -4.97
C LYS A 77 -13.51 0.70 -4.48
N SER A 78 -12.32 1.28 -4.59
CA SER A 78 -12.07 2.67 -4.23
C SER A 78 -12.87 3.61 -5.14
N LEU A 79 -12.97 3.27 -6.44
CA LEU A 79 -13.78 4.02 -7.40
C LEU A 79 -15.27 3.98 -7.03
N VAL A 80 -15.82 2.80 -6.70
CA VAL A 80 -17.19 2.67 -6.18
C VAL A 80 -17.39 3.56 -4.95
N ALA A 81 -16.48 3.47 -3.98
CA ALA A 81 -16.60 4.21 -2.73
C ALA A 81 -16.44 5.74 -2.91
N SER A 82 -15.76 6.17 -3.97
CA SER A 82 -15.67 7.58 -4.38
C SER A 82 -16.84 8.06 -5.25
N GLY A 83 -17.77 7.16 -5.61
CA GLY A 83 -18.95 7.46 -6.43
C GLY A 83 -18.72 7.39 -7.95
N ASP A 84 -17.51 7.04 -8.40
CA ASP A 84 -17.20 6.87 -9.82
C ASP A 84 -17.48 5.43 -10.28
N THR A 85 -18.76 5.04 -10.22
CA THR A 85 -19.22 3.68 -10.55
C THR A 85 -18.89 3.29 -11.99
N ALA A 86 -18.91 4.25 -12.92
CA ALA A 86 -18.59 4.00 -14.32
C ALA A 86 -17.15 3.48 -14.47
N LYS A 87 -16.17 4.18 -13.90
CA LYS A 87 -14.78 3.72 -13.90
C LYS A 87 -14.58 2.48 -13.05
N ALA A 88 -15.35 2.31 -11.98
CA ALA A 88 -15.27 1.10 -11.16
C ALA A 88 -15.62 -0.15 -11.97
N ILE A 89 -16.67 -0.10 -12.79
CA ILE A 89 -17.07 -1.18 -13.70
C ILE A 89 -15.93 -1.50 -14.69
N GLU A 90 -15.27 -0.48 -15.23
CA GLU A 90 -14.11 -0.68 -16.12
C GLU A 90 -12.97 -1.39 -15.40
N SER A 91 -12.58 -0.94 -14.20
CA SER A 91 -11.52 -1.59 -13.42
C SER A 91 -11.89 -3.01 -12.99
N PHE A 92 -13.14 -3.29 -12.58
CA PHE A 92 -13.54 -4.68 -12.29
C PHE A 92 -13.45 -5.57 -13.53
N LYS A 93 -13.86 -5.08 -14.71
CA LYS A 93 -13.67 -5.83 -15.98
C LYS A 93 -12.19 -6.10 -16.25
N GLN A 94 -11.31 -5.15 -15.94
CA GLN A 94 -9.87 -5.36 -16.07
C GLN A 94 -9.37 -6.47 -15.15
N VAL A 95 -9.90 -6.60 -13.92
CA VAL A 95 -9.53 -7.71 -13.03
C VAL A 95 -9.86 -9.07 -13.67
N VAL A 96 -11.07 -9.20 -14.20
CA VAL A 96 -11.55 -10.44 -14.85
C VAL A 96 -10.70 -10.80 -16.07
N VAL A 97 -10.40 -9.80 -16.91
CA VAL A 97 -9.64 -10.03 -18.16
C VAL A 97 -8.16 -10.29 -17.90
N GLN A 98 -7.54 -9.56 -16.99
CA GLN A 98 -6.08 -9.64 -16.76
C GLN A 98 -5.69 -10.73 -15.78
N TYR A 99 -6.56 -11.10 -14.84
CA TYR A 99 -6.27 -12.07 -13.78
C TYR A 99 -7.32 -13.20 -13.69
N PRO A 100 -7.68 -13.85 -14.82
CA PRO A 100 -8.83 -14.78 -14.89
C PRO A 100 -8.67 -16.06 -14.05
N GLN A 101 -7.44 -16.37 -13.60
CA GLN A 101 -7.16 -17.57 -12.79
C GLN A 101 -7.13 -17.28 -11.28
N THR A 102 -7.44 -16.04 -10.88
CA THR A 102 -7.43 -15.63 -9.48
C THR A 102 -8.85 -15.56 -8.94
N SER A 103 -9.05 -15.88 -7.66
CA SER A 103 -10.37 -15.70 -7.01
C SER A 103 -10.85 -14.25 -7.04
N TRP A 104 -9.97 -13.29 -7.29
CA TRP A 104 -10.32 -11.88 -7.45
C TRP A 104 -11.05 -11.60 -8.77
N ALA A 105 -10.87 -12.43 -9.79
CA ALA A 105 -11.71 -12.36 -10.99
C ALA A 105 -13.16 -12.75 -10.64
N ASP A 106 -13.37 -13.85 -9.93
CA ASP A 106 -14.70 -14.29 -9.49
C ASP A 106 -15.38 -13.21 -8.62
N PHE A 107 -14.66 -12.65 -7.64
CA PHE A 107 -15.18 -11.54 -6.83
C PHE A 107 -15.48 -10.29 -7.66
N ALA A 108 -14.67 -9.98 -8.68
CA ALA A 108 -14.91 -8.85 -9.57
C ALA A 108 -16.15 -9.07 -10.45
N GLU A 109 -16.38 -10.29 -10.93
CA GLU A 109 -17.61 -10.65 -11.67
C GLU A 109 -18.86 -10.46 -10.81
N GLU A 110 -18.82 -10.90 -9.54
CA GLU A 110 -19.92 -10.68 -8.60
C GLU A 110 -20.19 -9.18 -8.42
N GLN A 111 -19.15 -8.36 -8.20
CA GLN A 111 -19.32 -6.90 -8.08
C GLN A 111 -19.87 -6.29 -9.38
N LEU A 112 -19.47 -6.76 -10.55
CA LEU A 112 -19.98 -6.29 -11.83
C LEU A 112 -21.46 -6.57 -12.00
N GLU A 113 -21.93 -7.76 -11.59
CA GLU A 113 -23.34 -8.11 -11.61
C GLU A 113 -24.14 -7.20 -10.69
N LEU A 114 -23.65 -6.96 -9.47
CA LEU A 114 -24.31 -6.06 -8.50
C LEU A 114 -24.42 -4.62 -9.01
N LEU A 115 -23.37 -4.11 -9.66
CA LEU A 115 -23.32 -2.73 -10.15
C LEU A 115 -24.10 -2.52 -11.47
N GLN A 116 -24.28 -3.58 -12.26
CA GLN A 116 -24.98 -3.53 -13.55
C GLN A 116 -26.41 -4.08 -13.50
N ALA A 117 -26.81 -4.70 -12.38
CA ALA A 117 -28.19 -5.11 -12.19
C ALA A 117 -29.11 -3.93 -12.48
N PRO A 118 -30.11 -4.07 -13.38
CA PRO A 118 -31.03 -2.99 -13.64
C PRO A 118 -31.66 -2.59 -12.31
N VAL A 119 -31.52 -1.32 -11.93
CA VAL A 119 -32.32 -0.74 -10.85
C VAL A 119 -33.75 -1.02 -11.27
N LYS A 120 -34.37 -2.05 -10.66
CA LYS A 120 -35.78 -2.35 -10.87
C LYS A 120 -36.52 -1.12 -10.36
N SER A 121 -36.83 -0.22 -11.29
CA SER A 121 -37.72 0.93 -11.11
C SER A 121 -39.13 0.44 -10.82
#